data_AF-A0A7W8EDU3-F1
#
_entry.id   AF-A0A7W8EDU3-F1
#
_cell.length_a   1.000
_cell.length_b   1.000
_cell.length_c   1.000
_cell.angle_alpha   90.00
_cell.angle_beta   90.00
_cell.angle_gamma   90.00
#
_symmetry.space_group_name_H-M   'P 1'
#
loop_
_entity.id
_entity.type
_entity.pdbx_description
1 polymer ?
#
loop_
_entity_poly.entity_id
_entity_poly.type
_entity_poly.pdbx_seq_one_letter_code
_entity_poly.pdbx_strand_id
1 'polypeptide(L)'
;MSERFTSLEIGAGVGGQALGLERAGFDPVMVIDNDPHACRSLHQNRPEWNVLELDFNDFVGADYGLHTVDLISGGLPSQPYSVAGKQQGTEDRRDLLRAAVWLATELQPRAILLETTPSLLMPKFVRVRTDVEEELKHLDYVWSWMVLDAQNFGVPQTRKSCLLVTMRPDDFVFFEWPSPEAEAGATVGETLRDSMASRGWPYADAWASLANRVAPTIVGGSKNHGGADLGPTRTKRLWMELAVNGHGLGNDVPAPDFVFDPSLERDGVPKLTVEQVMTLQGLPADWIVTGGKTARYKQVAQAFPPQLAEAVGKKISAALARGPR
;
A
#
# COMPACT_ATOMS: atom_id res chain seq x y z
N MET A 1 -6.59 25.11 14.90
CA MET A 1 -5.86 23.93 14.39
C MET A 1 -6.82 22.77 14.47
N SER A 2 -6.91 21.94 13.41
CA SER A 2 -7.71 20.71 13.50
C SER A 2 -7.12 19.79 14.57
N GLU A 3 -7.97 19.04 15.27
CA GLU A 3 -7.53 17.99 16.19
C GLU A 3 -6.65 16.98 15.46
N ARG A 4 -5.60 16.49 16.14
CA ARG A 4 -4.70 15.46 15.65
C ARG A 4 -4.70 14.29 16.63
N PHE A 5 -4.50 13.09 16.10
CA PHE A 5 -4.59 11.81 16.81
C PHE A 5 -3.26 11.07 16.72
N THR A 6 -2.89 10.31 17.73
CA THR A 6 -1.65 9.51 17.72
C THR A 6 -1.82 8.20 16.96
N SER A 7 -0.80 7.76 16.23
CA SER A 7 -0.83 6.46 15.54
C SER A 7 0.43 5.62 15.71
N LEU A 8 0.24 4.31 15.77
CA LEU A 8 1.29 3.29 15.62
C LEU A 8 1.10 2.58 14.28
N GLU A 9 2.08 2.67 13.38
CA GLU A 9 2.07 1.94 12.10
C GLU A 9 2.94 0.68 12.19
N ILE A 10 2.39 -0.48 11.80
CA ILE A 10 3.09 -1.77 11.76
C ILE A 10 3.24 -2.26 10.32
N GLY A 11 4.40 -2.84 9.98
CA GLY A 11 4.67 -3.28 8.60
C GLY A 11 4.63 -2.12 7.61
N ALA A 12 5.21 -0.98 7.99
CA ALA A 12 5.05 0.29 7.30
C ALA A 12 5.57 0.28 5.85
N GLY A 13 6.49 -0.62 5.52
CA GLY A 13 7.18 -0.69 4.24
C GLY A 13 7.78 0.67 3.88
N VAL A 14 7.51 1.15 2.67
CA VAL A 14 8.02 2.45 2.23
C VAL A 14 7.28 3.65 2.85
N GLY A 15 6.26 3.42 3.70
CA GLY A 15 5.53 4.46 4.42
C GLY A 15 4.30 5.02 3.72
N GLY A 16 3.79 4.35 2.69
CA GLY A 16 2.65 4.85 1.91
C GLY A 16 1.38 5.04 2.76
N GLN A 17 1.05 4.07 3.61
CA GLN A 17 -0.10 4.15 4.51
C GLN A 17 0.10 5.21 5.60
N ALA A 18 1.23 5.18 6.30
CA ALA A 18 1.60 6.17 7.31
C ALA A 18 1.54 7.61 6.76
N LEU A 19 2.02 7.85 5.54
CA LEU A 19 1.95 9.17 4.90
C LEU A 19 0.50 9.62 4.64
N GLY A 20 -0.35 8.72 4.19
CA GLY A 20 -1.77 9.03 4.00
C GLY A 20 -2.47 9.35 5.32
N LEU A 21 -2.16 8.59 6.38
CA LEU A 21 -2.70 8.83 7.71
C LEU A 21 -2.18 10.14 8.32
N GLU A 22 -0.91 10.48 8.09
CA GLU A 22 -0.32 11.76 8.49
C GLU A 22 -1.13 12.95 7.93
N ARG A 23 -1.47 12.88 6.64
CA ARG A 23 -2.31 13.86 5.94
C ARG A 23 -3.75 13.88 6.45
N ALA A 24 -4.24 12.75 6.95
CA ALA A 24 -5.57 12.61 7.51
C ALA A 24 -5.71 13.07 8.98
N GLY A 25 -4.63 13.58 9.58
CA GLY A 25 -4.62 14.13 10.94
C GLY A 25 -4.06 13.17 11.99
N PHE A 26 -3.33 12.13 11.61
CA PHE A 26 -2.63 11.27 12.56
C PHE A 26 -1.16 11.65 12.71
N ASP A 27 -0.63 11.62 13.92
CA ASP A 27 0.78 11.80 14.24
C ASP A 27 1.39 10.44 14.54
N PRO A 28 2.25 9.90 13.66
CA PRO A 28 2.88 8.61 13.88
C PRO A 28 3.90 8.73 15.02
N VAL A 29 3.50 8.29 16.21
CA VAL A 29 4.38 8.23 17.39
C VAL A 29 5.39 7.10 17.29
N MET A 30 5.10 6.12 16.42
CA MET A 30 5.97 5.00 16.13
C MET A 30 5.62 4.35 14.79
N VAL A 31 6.64 3.97 14.03
CA VAL A 31 6.52 3.31 12.73
C VAL A 31 7.45 2.11 12.71
N ILE A 32 6.90 0.90 12.57
CA ILE A 32 7.65 -0.35 12.71
C ILE A 32 7.75 -1.06 11.37
N ASP A 33 8.95 -1.46 10.98
CA ASP A 33 9.19 -2.37 9.85
C ASP A 33 10.44 -3.23 10.11
N ASN A 34 10.52 -4.43 9.52
CA ASN A 34 11.67 -5.32 9.68
C ASN A 34 12.56 -5.40 8.43
N ASP A 35 12.27 -4.65 7.37
CA ASP A 35 13.14 -4.47 6.21
C ASP A 35 14.06 -3.26 6.43
N PRO A 36 15.38 -3.45 6.53
CA PRO A 36 16.33 -2.36 6.69
C PRO A 36 16.28 -1.35 5.53
N HIS A 37 15.88 -1.76 4.32
CA HIS A 37 15.71 -0.83 3.21
C HIS A 37 14.49 0.07 3.41
N ALA A 38 13.37 -0.48 3.88
CA ALA A 38 12.17 0.27 4.21
C ALA A 38 12.46 1.28 5.33
N CYS A 39 13.09 0.84 6.42
CA CYS A 39 13.47 1.70 7.54
C CYS A 39 14.35 2.88 7.09
N ARG A 40 15.37 2.63 6.25
CA ARG A 40 16.20 3.71 5.69
C ARG A 40 15.42 4.67 4.81
N SER A 41 14.48 4.18 4.00
CA SER A 41 13.62 5.03 3.18
C SER A 41 12.72 5.91 4.06
N LEU A 42 12.13 5.37 5.12
CA LEU A 42 11.31 6.13 6.07
C LEU A 42 12.11 7.27 6.72
N HIS A 43 13.29 6.99 7.27
CA HIS A 43 14.15 8.00 7.89
C HIS A 43 14.55 9.13 6.93
N GLN A 44 14.71 8.84 5.63
CA GLN A 44 15.07 9.87 4.64
C GLN A 44 13.90 10.80 4.30
N ASN A 45 12.66 10.28 4.31
CA ASN A 45 11.47 11.04 3.93
C ASN A 45 10.84 11.79 5.10
N ARG A 46 10.98 11.23 6.31
CA ARG A 46 10.38 11.71 7.55
C ARG A 46 11.36 11.52 8.71
N PRO A 47 12.42 12.33 8.81
CA PRO A 47 13.44 12.22 9.86
C PRO A 47 12.89 12.34 11.29
N GLU A 48 11.71 12.95 11.44
CA GLU A 48 10.99 13.14 12.71
C GLU A 48 10.14 11.94 13.13
N TRP A 49 9.85 10.99 12.23
CA TRP A 49 9.13 9.77 12.59
C TRP A 49 10.02 8.87 13.44
N ASN A 50 9.48 8.34 14.52
CA ASN A 50 10.16 7.34 15.34
C ASN A 50 10.08 5.96 14.67
N VAL A 51 11.05 5.69 13.79
CA VAL A 51 11.11 4.44 13.00
C VAL A 51 11.87 3.37 13.77
N LEU A 52 11.24 2.23 14.03
CA LEU A 52 11.86 1.07 14.65
C LEU A 52 12.09 -0.05 13.64
N GLU A 53 13.36 -0.41 13.45
CA GLU A 53 13.74 -1.60 12.69
C GLU A 53 13.58 -2.85 13.58
N LEU A 54 12.38 -3.45 13.57
CA LEU A 54 12.00 -4.53 14.49
C LEU A 54 11.00 -5.49 13.82
N ASP A 55 11.10 -6.78 14.12
CA ASP A 55 10.00 -7.71 13.82
C ASP A 55 8.83 -7.42 14.76
N PHE A 56 7.69 -7.07 14.20
CA PHE A 56 6.51 -6.69 14.99
C PHE A 56 6.07 -7.78 15.98
N ASN A 57 6.37 -9.06 15.73
CA ASN A 57 6.07 -10.12 16.70
C ASN A 57 6.88 -10.03 18.00
N ASP A 58 8.00 -9.30 17.98
CA ASP A 58 8.87 -9.06 19.14
C ASP A 58 8.57 -7.69 19.79
N PHE A 59 7.57 -6.96 19.31
CA PHE A 59 7.22 -5.63 19.82
C PHE A 59 6.40 -5.72 21.11
N VAL A 60 6.81 -4.94 22.11
CA VAL A 60 6.08 -4.70 23.36
C VAL A 60 6.03 -3.19 23.57
N GLY A 61 4.84 -2.60 23.65
CA GLY A 61 4.67 -1.14 23.71
C GLY A 61 5.34 -0.51 24.93
N ALA A 62 5.22 -1.17 26.09
CA ALA A 62 5.81 -0.71 27.35
C ALA A 62 7.35 -0.51 27.28
N ASP A 63 8.07 -1.33 26.52
CA ASP A 63 9.53 -1.23 26.37
C ASP A 63 9.97 0.08 25.70
N TYR A 64 9.05 0.74 24.98
CA TYR A 64 9.26 2.00 24.29
C TYR A 64 8.46 3.16 24.90
N GLY A 65 7.89 2.98 26.09
CA GLY A 65 7.06 3.99 26.76
C GLY A 65 5.73 4.26 26.05
N LEU A 66 5.29 3.37 25.16
CA LEU A 66 4.04 3.47 24.45
C LEU A 66 2.96 2.70 25.22
N HIS A 67 2.06 3.44 25.87
CA HIS A 67 0.99 2.83 26.69
C HIS A 67 -0.38 2.87 26.01
N THR A 68 -0.58 3.77 25.06
CA THR A 68 -1.81 3.86 24.25
C THR A 68 -1.54 4.68 22.99
N VAL A 69 -2.41 4.51 21.99
CA VAL A 69 -2.48 5.31 20.76
C VAL A 69 -3.93 5.44 20.34
N ASP A 70 -4.28 6.48 19.58
CA ASP A 70 -5.64 6.59 19.03
C ASP A 70 -5.89 5.58 17.91
N LEU A 71 -4.86 5.31 17.09
CA LEU A 71 -4.94 4.41 15.95
C LEU A 71 -3.75 3.42 15.92
N ILE A 72 -4.05 2.12 15.77
CA ILE A 72 -3.09 1.15 15.25
C ILE A 72 -3.38 0.97 13.76
N SER A 73 -2.36 1.04 12.91
CA SER A 73 -2.52 0.85 11.46
C SER A 73 -1.43 -0.05 10.89
N GLY A 74 -1.71 -0.71 9.76
CA GLY A 74 -0.66 -1.47 9.07
C GLY A 74 -1.07 -2.17 7.79
N GLY A 75 -0.11 -2.24 6.87
CA GLY A 75 -0.19 -3.01 5.63
C GLY A 75 0.35 -4.41 5.85
N LEU A 76 -0.55 -5.38 6.07
CA LEU A 76 -0.16 -6.71 6.48
C LEU A 76 0.46 -7.49 5.31
N PRO A 77 1.51 -8.31 5.56
CA PRO A 77 2.08 -9.16 4.53
C PRO A 77 1.00 -9.97 3.82
N SER A 78 0.92 -9.84 2.50
CA SER A 78 -0.09 -10.55 1.71
C SER A 78 0.22 -12.03 1.50
N GLN A 79 1.46 -12.48 1.77
CA GLN A 79 1.89 -13.85 1.45
C GLN A 79 1.13 -14.97 2.18
N PRO A 80 0.66 -14.81 3.43
CA PRO A 80 -0.19 -15.80 4.09
C PRO A 80 -1.53 -16.04 3.38
N TYR A 81 -2.03 -15.07 2.60
CA TYR A 81 -3.39 -15.08 2.03
C TYR A 81 -3.46 -14.97 0.50
N SER A 82 -2.37 -14.54 -0.16
CA SER A 82 -2.32 -14.30 -1.60
C SER A 82 -2.29 -15.59 -2.43
N VAL A 83 -2.90 -15.57 -3.62
CA VAL A 83 -2.81 -16.64 -4.63
C VAL A 83 -1.37 -16.93 -5.07
N ALA A 84 -0.48 -15.94 -4.99
CA ALA A 84 0.94 -16.10 -5.30
C ALA A 84 1.77 -16.65 -4.12
N GLY A 85 1.18 -16.79 -2.93
CA GLY A 85 1.82 -17.33 -1.74
C GLY A 85 1.48 -18.82 -1.51
N LYS A 86 2.02 -19.41 -0.43
CA LYS A 86 1.70 -20.78 -0.04
C LYS A 86 0.31 -20.91 0.61
N GLN A 87 -0.36 -19.78 0.88
CA GLN A 87 -1.70 -19.71 1.48
C GLN A 87 -1.80 -20.45 2.81
N GLN A 88 -0.72 -20.40 3.61
CA GLN A 88 -0.62 -21.09 4.90
C GLN A 88 -1.47 -20.43 5.99
N GLY A 89 -2.08 -19.27 5.70
CA GLY A 89 -2.93 -18.56 6.66
C GLY A 89 -2.19 -18.37 7.99
N THR A 90 -2.76 -18.93 9.05
CA THR A 90 -2.34 -18.69 10.44
C THR A 90 -1.16 -19.56 10.87
N GLU A 91 -0.77 -20.53 10.04
CA GLU A 91 0.48 -21.28 10.23
C GLU A 91 1.70 -20.50 9.72
N ASP A 92 1.47 -19.35 9.06
CA ASP A 92 2.52 -18.46 8.61
C ASP A 92 2.89 -17.47 9.72
N ARG A 93 4.14 -17.51 10.21
CA ARG A 93 4.65 -16.54 11.20
C ARG A 93 4.59 -15.07 10.72
N ARG A 94 4.32 -14.85 9.43
CA ARG A 94 4.10 -13.53 8.83
C ARG A 94 2.64 -13.07 8.90
N ASP A 95 1.75 -13.86 9.49
CA ASP A 95 0.37 -13.45 9.78
C ASP A 95 0.38 -12.42 10.93
N LEU A 96 0.47 -11.15 10.53
CA LEU A 96 0.40 -10.02 11.45
C LEU A 96 -1.04 -9.62 11.79
N LEU A 97 -2.07 -10.24 11.19
CA LEU A 97 -3.48 -9.86 11.41
C LEU A 97 -3.88 -10.11 12.87
N ARG A 98 -3.56 -11.30 13.39
CA ARG A 98 -3.82 -11.62 14.81
C ARG A 98 -2.95 -10.79 15.74
N ALA A 99 -1.65 -10.65 15.43
CA ALA A 99 -0.72 -9.87 16.24
C ALA A 99 -1.20 -8.41 16.39
N ALA A 100 -1.67 -7.80 15.31
CA ALA A 100 -2.18 -6.43 15.32
C ALA A 100 -3.43 -6.27 16.23
N VAL A 101 -4.35 -7.24 16.16
CA VAL A 101 -5.56 -7.23 17.00
C VAL A 101 -5.23 -7.56 18.45
N TRP A 102 -4.30 -8.47 18.71
CA TRP A 102 -3.85 -8.76 20.07
C TRP A 102 -3.09 -7.60 20.71
N LEU A 103 -2.40 -6.76 19.93
CA LEU A 103 -1.81 -5.53 20.47
C LEU A 103 -2.87 -4.57 21.04
N ALA A 104 -4.13 -4.67 20.59
CA ALA A 104 -5.22 -3.93 21.19
C ALA A 104 -5.48 -4.32 22.64
N THR A 105 -5.08 -5.52 23.08
CA THR A 105 -5.16 -5.90 24.51
C THR A 105 -4.25 -5.06 25.39
N GLU A 106 -3.07 -4.66 24.87
CA GLU A 106 -2.07 -3.85 25.57
C GLU A 106 -2.36 -2.35 25.42
N LEU A 107 -2.48 -1.87 24.18
CA LEU A 107 -2.54 -0.42 23.89
C LEU A 107 -3.96 0.15 23.90
N GLN A 108 -4.98 -0.71 23.86
CA GLN A 108 -6.41 -0.35 23.89
C GLN A 108 -6.76 0.83 22.97
N PRO A 109 -6.37 0.82 21.67
CA PRO A 109 -6.53 1.97 20.80
C PRO A 109 -8.00 2.28 20.54
N ARG A 110 -8.32 3.51 20.14
CA ARG A 110 -9.72 3.84 19.78
C ARG A 110 -10.13 3.23 18.44
N ALA A 111 -9.17 3.09 17.52
CA ALA A 111 -9.36 2.49 16.21
C ALA A 111 -8.19 1.60 15.77
N ILE A 112 -8.47 0.67 14.85
CA ILE A 112 -7.46 -0.09 14.12
C ILE A 112 -7.81 -0.09 12.62
N LEU A 113 -6.82 0.18 11.77
CA LEU A 113 -6.92 0.10 10.31
C LEU A 113 -5.89 -0.88 9.74
N LEU A 114 -6.36 -2.03 9.26
CA LEU A 114 -5.47 -3.04 8.65
C LEU A 114 -5.75 -3.18 7.16
N GLU A 115 -4.70 -3.17 6.35
CA GLU A 115 -4.75 -3.42 4.91
C GLU A 115 -4.19 -4.80 4.55
N THR A 116 -4.84 -5.44 3.59
CA THR A 116 -4.35 -6.68 2.97
C THR A 116 -5.00 -6.90 1.60
N THR A 117 -4.82 -8.10 1.04
CA THR A 117 -5.39 -8.45 -0.26
C THR A 117 -6.87 -8.86 -0.19
N PRO A 118 -7.67 -8.61 -1.25
CA PRO A 118 -9.04 -9.11 -1.38
C PRO A 118 -9.19 -10.63 -1.23
N SER A 119 -8.11 -11.40 -1.39
CA SER A 119 -8.14 -12.84 -1.20
C SER A 119 -8.57 -13.24 0.21
N LEU A 120 -8.32 -12.43 1.24
CA LEU A 120 -8.74 -12.72 2.62
C LEU A 120 -10.27 -12.88 2.77
N LEU A 121 -11.06 -12.26 1.89
CA LEU A 121 -12.52 -12.37 1.92
C LEU A 121 -13.06 -13.66 1.27
N MET A 122 -12.20 -14.48 0.66
CA MET A 122 -12.61 -15.74 0.06
C MET A 122 -13.08 -16.76 1.12
N PRO A 123 -14.03 -17.67 0.78
CA PRO A 123 -14.58 -18.63 1.74
C PRO A 123 -13.56 -19.47 2.50
N LYS A 124 -12.44 -19.85 1.86
CA LYS A 124 -11.40 -20.67 2.50
C LYS A 124 -10.70 -20.00 3.69
N PHE A 125 -10.76 -18.66 3.79
CA PHE A 125 -10.20 -17.91 4.92
C PHE A 125 -11.28 -17.44 5.90
N VAL A 126 -12.49 -18.02 5.85
CA VAL A 126 -13.55 -17.72 6.82
C VAL A 126 -13.08 -17.92 8.26
N ARG A 127 -12.34 -19.00 8.53
CA ARG A 127 -11.85 -19.29 9.88
C ARG A 127 -10.87 -18.22 10.39
N VAL A 128 -10.01 -17.71 9.52
CA VAL A 128 -9.07 -16.62 9.87
C VAL A 128 -9.84 -15.37 10.29
N ARG A 129 -10.88 -15.01 9.51
CA ARG A 129 -11.72 -13.86 9.84
C ARG A 129 -12.52 -14.07 11.11
N THR A 130 -13.18 -15.23 11.26
CA THR A 130 -13.97 -15.54 12.46
C THR A 130 -13.13 -15.46 13.73
N ASP A 131 -11.92 -16.02 13.74
CA ASP A 131 -11.04 -15.94 14.92
C ASP A 131 -10.71 -14.48 15.28
N VAL A 132 -10.44 -13.63 14.29
CA VAL A 132 -10.15 -12.20 14.51
C VAL A 132 -11.38 -11.44 15.00
N GLU A 133 -12.55 -11.73 14.42
CA GLU A 133 -13.83 -11.11 14.77
C GLU A 133 -14.29 -11.49 16.18
N GLU A 134 -14.03 -12.74 16.60
CA GLU A 134 -14.28 -13.19 17.97
C GLU A 134 -13.42 -12.42 18.97
N GLU A 135 -12.13 -12.24 18.70
CA GLU A 135 -11.24 -11.44 19.56
C GLU A 135 -11.65 -9.96 19.61
N LEU A 136 -11.98 -9.34 18.47
CA LEU A 136 -12.47 -7.96 18.44
C LEU A 136 -13.75 -7.80 19.26
N LYS A 137 -14.66 -8.77 19.19
CA LYS A 137 -15.87 -8.81 20.00
C LYS A 137 -15.56 -8.95 21.49
N HIS A 138 -14.60 -9.81 21.85
CA HIS A 138 -14.15 -9.96 23.24
C HIS A 138 -13.55 -8.68 23.82
N LEU A 139 -12.91 -7.87 22.97
CA LEU A 139 -12.33 -6.58 23.32
C LEU A 139 -13.30 -5.40 23.20
N ASP A 140 -14.58 -5.65 22.92
CA ASP A 140 -15.63 -4.63 22.75
C ASP A 140 -15.30 -3.61 21.65
N TYR A 141 -14.94 -4.12 20.47
CA TYR A 141 -14.84 -3.35 19.24
C TYR A 141 -15.95 -3.72 18.25
N VAL A 142 -16.31 -2.75 17.40
CA VAL A 142 -17.15 -2.94 16.22
C VAL A 142 -16.29 -2.83 14.98
N TRP A 143 -16.50 -3.72 14.01
CA TRP A 143 -15.66 -3.81 12.81
C TRP A 143 -16.46 -3.77 11.51
N SER A 144 -15.76 -3.41 10.44
CA SER A 144 -16.23 -3.51 9.06
C SER A 144 -15.10 -3.93 8.14
N TRP A 145 -15.42 -4.82 7.20
CA TRP A 145 -14.55 -5.18 6.09
C TRP A 145 -15.03 -4.50 4.82
N MET A 146 -14.11 -3.93 4.05
CA MET A 146 -14.42 -3.32 2.75
C MET A 146 -13.32 -3.61 1.73
N VAL A 147 -13.68 -3.76 0.46
CA VAL A 147 -12.72 -3.74 -0.64
C VAL A 147 -12.83 -2.41 -1.35
N LEU A 148 -11.76 -1.63 -1.30
CA LEU A 148 -11.65 -0.36 -2.02
C LEU A 148 -10.63 -0.50 -3.14
N ASP A 149 -10.89 0.17 -4.26
CA ASP A 149 -9.98 0.26 -5.39
C ASP A 149 -9.33 1.64 -5.39
N ALA A 150 -7.99 1.69 -5.31
CA ALA A 150 -7.25 2.94 -5.24
C ALA A 150 -7.52 3.88 -6.42
N GLN A 151 -7.92 3.33 -7.58
CA GLN A 151 -8.30 4.14 -8.75
C GLN A 151 -9.45 5.12 -8.48
N ASN A 152 -10.32 4.79 -7.52
CA ASN A 152 -11.46 5.64 -7.14
C ASN A 152 -11.06 6.80 -6.22
N PHE A 153 -9.77 6.88 -5.86
CA PHE A 153 -9.18 7.84 -4.92
C PHE A 153 -7.98 8.55 -5.56
N GLY A 154 -7.98 8.72 -6.88
CA GLY A 154 -6.97 9.50 -7.60
C GLY A 154 -5.64 8.79 -7.87
N VAL A 155 -5.56 7.47 -7.63
CA VAL A 155 -4.35 6.69 -7.96
C VAL A 155 -4.49 6.16 -9.39
N PRO A 156 -3.51 6.36 -10.29
CA PRO A 156 -3.63 5.93 -11.70
C PRO A 156 -3.36 4.42 -11.88
N GLN A 157 -3.91 3.59 -10.99
CA GLN A 157 -3.75 2.15 -10.96
C GLN A 157 -4.99 1.47 -10.38
N THR A 158 -5.46 0.41 -11.04
CA THR A 158 -6.40 -0.54 -10.44
C THR A 158 -5.66 -1.31 -9.35
N ARG A 159 -5.96 -1.03 -8.10
CA ARG A 159 -5.35 -1.68 -6.93
C ARG A 159 -6.42 -1.87 -5.86
N LYS A 160 -6.99 -3.06 -5.87
CA LYS A 160 -8.01 -3.46 -4.89
C LYS A 160 -7.33 -3.96 -3.62
N SER A 161 -7.66 -3.32 -2.51
CA SER A 161 -7.20 -3.69 -1.17
C SER A 161 -8.40 -4.04 -0.30
N CYS A 162 -8.24 -5.09 0.51
CA CYS A 162 -9.18 -5.41 1.58
C CYS A 162 -8.75 -4.67 2.83
N LEU A 163 -9.67 -3.92 3.40
CA LEU A 163 -9.46 -3.11 4.60
C LEU A 163 -10.33 -3.64 5.71
N LEU A 164 -9.76 -3.72 6.91
CA LEU A 164 -10.47 -3.86 8.18
C LEU A 164 -10.39 -2.52 8.89
N VAL A 165 -11.54 -1.91 9.16
CA VAL A 165 -11.65 -0.84 10.15
C VAL A 165 -12.39 -1.40 11.34
N THR A 166 -11.80 -1.23 12.51
CA THR A 166 -12.43 -1.59 13.78
C THR A 166 -12.26 -0.46 14.77
N MET A 167 -13.31 -0.12 15.53
CA MET A 167 -13.34 1.02 16.43
C MET A 167 -14.17 0.71 17.67
N ARG A 168 -14.00 1.50 18.74
CA ARG A 168 -14.92 1.45 19.89
C ARG A 168 -16.35 1.74 19.44
N PRO A 169 -17.39 1.13 20.06
CA PRO A 169 -18.78 1.33 19.67
C PRO A 169 -19.17 2.81 19.55
N ASP A 170 -18.77 3.63 20.52
CA ASP A 170 -19.11 5.06 20.57
C ASP A 170 -18.42 5.90 19.49
N ASP A 171 -17.30 5.42 18.94
CA ASP A 171 -16.63 6.03 17.78
C ASP A 171 -17.24 5.50 16.47
N PHE A 172 -17.49 4.20 16.41
CA PHE A 172 -17.92 3.50 15.19
C PHE A 172 -19.28 3.99 14.68
N VAL A 173 -20.18 4.44 15.56
CA VAL A 173 -21.48 5.02 15.15
C VAL A 173 -21.35 6.25 14.24
N PHE A 174 -20.19 6.92 14.25
CA PHE A 174 -19.89 8.06 13.38
C PHE A 174 -19.07 7.68 12.14
N PHE A 175 -18.61 6.44 12.05
CA PHE A 175 -17.78 5.98 10.94
C PHE A 175 -18.63 5.67 9.70
N GLU A 176 -18.12 6.11 8.56
CA GLU A 176 -18.62 5.72 7.24
C GLU A 176 -17.43 5.48 6.32
N TRP A 177 -17.54 4.51 5.42
CA TRP A 177 -16.50 4.31 4.41
C TRP A 177 -16.43 5.52 3.46
N PRO A 178 -15.24 5.89 2.97
CA PRO A 178 -15.13 6.96 2.00
C PRO A 178 -15.80 6.52 0.69
N SER A 179 -16.52 7.45 0.08
CA SER A 179 -17.08 7.26 -1.27
C SER A 179 -16.03 7.61 -2.32
N PRO A 180 -16.08 7.02 -3.52
CA PRO A 180 -15.22 7.43 -4.63
C PRO A 180 -15.25 8.96 -4.83
N GLU A 181 -14.08 9.59 -4.85
CA GLU A 181 -13.94 11.05 -4.99
C GLU A 181 -13.61 11.47 -6.44
N ALA A 182 -13.16 10.52 -7.27
CA ALA A 182 -12.65 10.80 -8.60
C ALA A 182 -13.55 10.24 -9.73
N GLU A 183 -13.64 10.99 -10.83
CA GLU A 183 -13.94 10.41 -12.15
C GLU A 183 -12.80 9.45 -12.54
N ALA A 184 -13.04 8.58 -13.54
CA ALA A 184 -12.11 7.50 -13.91
C ALA A 184 -10.63 7.92 -13.86
N GLY A 185 -9.79 7.16 -13.15
CA GLY A 185 -8.40 7.52 -12.90
C GLY A 185 -7.59 7.77 -14.18
N ALA A 186 -6.56 8.62 -14.08
CA ALA A 186 -5.68 8.92 -15.22
C ALA A 186 -5.06 7.64 -15.79
N THR A 187 -4.92 7.62 -17.12
CA THR A 187 -4.33 6.50 -17.85
C THR A 187 -2.82 6.45 -17.62
N VAL A 188 -2.21 5.30 -17.93
CA VAL A 188 -0.74 5.13 -17.90
C VAL A 188 -0.05 6.15 -18.80
N GLY A 189 -0.61 6.37 -20.00
CA GLY A 189 -0.13 7.33 -20.97
C GLY A 189 -0.15 8.74 -20.41
N GLU A 190 -1.31 9.23 -19.94
CA GLU A 190 -1.43 10.57 -19.34
C GLU A 190 -0.48 10.75 -18.15
N THR A 191 -0.35 9.73 -17.30
CA THR A 191 0.45 9.81 -16.08
C THR A 191 1.96 9.85 -16.37
N LEU A 192 2.43 9.11 -17.38
CA LEU A 192 3.86 8.88 -17.60
C LEU A 192 4.42 9.54 -18.87
N ARG A 193 3.60 10.20 -19.69
CA ARG A 193 4.02 10.79 -20.98
C ARG A 193 5.22 11.72 -20.84
N ASP A 194 5.19 12.65 -19.88
CA ASP A 194 6.30 13.59 -19.68
C ASP A 194 7.57 12.90 -19.18
N SER A 195 7.42 11.89 -18.32
CA SER A 195 8.55 11.05 -17.89
C SER A 195 9.17 10.30 -19.07
N MET A 196 8.36 9.67 -19.91
CA MET A 196 8.81 8.98 -21.12
C MET A 196 9.50 9.92 -22.12
N ALA A 197 9.02 11.17 -22.23
CA ALA A 197 9.59 12.18 -23.12
C ALA A 197 10.88 12.83 -22.57
N SER A 198 11.18 12.68 -21.27
CA SER A 198 12.21 13.47 -20.57
C SER A 198 13.63 13.35 -21.12
N ARG A 199 13.94 12.28 -21.86
CA ARG A 199 15.23 12.08 -22.54
C ARG A 199 15.19 12.37 -24.04
N GLY A 200 14.12 12.96 -24.56
CA GLY A 200 13.95 13.28 -25.97
C GLY A 200 13.45 12.11 -26.82
N TRP A 201 12.71 11.16 -26.24
CA TRP A 201 12.12 10.05 -26.98
C TRP A 201 10.98 10.53 -27.89
N PRO A 202 11.11 10.45 -29.23
CA PRO A 202 10.16 11.08 -30.15
C PRO A 202 8.80 10.38 -30.20
N TYR A 203 8.71 9.14 -29.71
CA TYR A 203 7.48 8.34 -29.76
C TYR A 203 6.60 8.49 -28.51
N ALA A 204 6.95 9.37 -27.55
CA ALA A 204 6.25 9.48 -26.28
C ALA A 204 4.73 9.74 -26.43
N ASP A 205 4.33 10.63 -27.35
CA ASP A 205 2.91 10.92 -27.61
C ASP A 205 2.16 9.76 -28.27
N ALA A 206 2.80 9.11 -29.25
CA ALA A 206 2.26 7.93 -29.91
C ALA A 206 2.09 6.76 -28.93
N TRP A 207 3.08 6.54 -28.07
CA TRP A 207 3.03 5.56 -26.99
C TRP A 207 1.93 5.88 -25.98
N ALA A 208 1.84 7.13 -25.51
CA ALA A 208 0.84 7.53 -24.52
C ALA A 208 -0.60 7.32 -25.03
N SER A 209 -0.82 7.54 -26.33
CA SER A 209 -2.11 7.27 -26.97
C SER A 209 -2.52 5.78 -26.97
N LEU A 210 -1.54 4.87 -26.90
CA LEU A 210 -1.78 3.42 -26.76
C LEU A 210 -1.86 2.96 -25.31
N ALA A 211 -1.13 3.62 -24.40
CA ALA A 211 -1.18 3.38 -22.96
C ALA A 211 -2.43 4.01 -22.30
N ASN A 212 -3.58 3.90 -22.95
CA ASN A 212 -4.80 4.67 -22.72
C ASN A 212 -5.79 4.06 -21.71
N ARG A 213 -5.30 3.22 -20.79
CA ARG A 213 -6.09 2.73 -19.66
C ARG A 213 -5.32 2.94 -18.36
N VAL A 214 -6.04 2.92 -17.24
CA VAL A 214 -5.48 2.89 -15.89
C VAL A 214 -4.49 1.72 -15.74
N ALA A 215 -3.43 1.90 -14.96
CA ALA A 215 -2.43 0.85 -14.77
C ALA A 215 -3.06 -0.43 -14.19
N PRO A 216 -2.75 -1.62 -14.74
CA PRO A 216 -3.01 -2.88 -14.06
C PRO A 216 -2.31 -2.91 -12.70
N THR A 217 -2.82 -3.72 -11.78
CA THR A 217 -2.19 -3.87 -10.46
C THR A 217 -0.73 -4.24 -10.61
N ILE A 218 0.14 -3.43 -10.03
CA ILE A 218 1.57 -3.70 -9.94
C ILE A 218 1.73 -4.80 -8.89
N VAL A 219 2.07 -6.00 -9.36
CA VAL A 219 2.32 -7.16 -8.50
C VAL A 219 3.80 -7.46 -8.58
N GLY A 220 4.48 -7.50 -7.44
CA GLY A 220 5.91 -7.77 -7.49
C GLY A 220 6.56 -7.75 -6.12
N GLY A 221 7.76 -8.30 -6.07
CA GLY A 221 8.63 -8.12 -4.92
C GLY A 221 8.51 -9.14 -3.79
N SER A 222 7.91 -10.31 -4.03
CA SER A 222 7.98 -11.38 -3.03
C SER A 222 9.45 -11.75 -2.74
N LYS A 223 9.77 -12.12 -1.50
CA LYS A 223 11.11 -12.63 -1.15
C LYS A 223 11.44 -13.95 -1.88
N ASN A 224 10.43 -14.67 -2.36
CA ASN A 224 10.54 -16.06 -2.83
C ASN A 224 10.41 -16.27 -4.34
N HIS A 225 10.00 -15.24 -5.11
CA HIS A 225 9.82 -15.32 -6.56
C HIS A 225 10.14 -13.98 -7.24
N GLY A 226 11.03 -14.04 -8.24
CA GLY A 226 11.20 -13.03 -9.29
C GLY A 226 12.13 -11.84 -8.98
N GLY A 227 12.78 -11.31 -10.03
CA GLY A 227 13.41 -9.99 -10.02
C GLY A 227 12.38 -8.86 -10.14
N ALA A 228 12.81 -7.63 -10.43
CA ALA A 228 11.86 -6.54 -10.69
C ALA A 228 11.12 -6.78 -12.02
N ASP A 229 9.83 -7.15 -11.97
CA ASP A 229 8.89 -7.27 -13.09
C ASP A 229 7.47 -6.87 -12.65
N LEU A 230 6.56 -6.58 -13.58
CA LEU A 230 5.22 -6.03 -13.29
C LEU A 230 4.15 -7.08 -12.95
N GLY A 231 4.55 -8.32 -12.65
CA GLY A 231 3.65 -9.32 -12.07
C GLY A 231 3.58 -10.68 -12.79
N PRO A 232 2.59 -11.52 -12.46
CA PRO A 232 2.44 -12.82 -13.09
C PRO A 232 2.07 -12.70 -14.57
N THR A 233 2.14 -13.80 -15.31
CA THR A 233 1.91 -13.86 -16.77
C THR A 233 0.66 -13.12 -17.23
N ARG A 234 -0.46 -13.26 -16.50
CA ARG A 234 -1.71 -12.57 -16.82
C ARG A 234 -1.58 -11.04 -16.71
N THR A 235 -0.95 -10.54 -15.65
CA THR A 235 -0.72 -9.10 -15.46
C THR A 235 0.25 -8.57 -16.51
N LYS A 236 1.32 -9.31 -16.83
CA LYS A 236 2.26 -8.97 -17.91
C LYS A 236 1.58 -8.80 -19.26
N ARG A 237 0.57 -9.63 -19.57
CA ARG A 237 -0.24 -9.48 -20.80
C ARG A 237 -1.04 -8.18 -20.82
N LEU A 238 -1.64 -7.78 -19.68
CA LEU A 238 -2.36 -6.50 -19.58
C LEU A 238 -1.42 -5.31 -19.79
N TRP A 239 -0.19 -5.38 -19.27
CA TRP A 239 0.85 -4.38 -19.53
C TRP A 239 1.27 -4.33 -21.00
N MET A 240 1.42 -5.49 -21.66
CA MET A 240 1.73 -5.53 -23.09
C MET A 240 0.63 -4.89 -23.95
N GLU A 241 -0.65 -5.05 -23.59
CA GLU A 241 -1.76 -4.37 -24.26
C GLU A 241 -1.71 -2.83 -24.12
N LEU A 242 -0.97 -2.31 -23.13
CA LEU A 242 -0.69 -0.89 -22.93
C LEU A 242 0.64 -0.46 -23.55
N ALA A 243 1.22 -1.30 -24.42
CA ALA A 243 2.55 -1.09 -24.99
C ALA A 243 3.62 -0.86 -23.90
N VAL A 244 3.60 -1.68 -22.84
CA VAL A 244 4.60 -1.68 -21.77
C VAL A 244 5.16 -3.08 -21.58
N ASN A 245 6.49 -3.19 -21.56
CA ASN A 245 7.17 -4.45 -21.31
C ASN A 245 7.15 -4.77 -19.81
N GLY A 246 6.16 -5.56 -19.38
CA GLY A 246 6.02 -5.99 -17.98
C GLY A 246 7.00 -7.06 -17.51
N HIS A 247 7.94 -7.53 -18.35
CA HIS A 247 8.89 -8.60 -18.00
C HIS A 247 10.12 -8.11 -17.24
N GLY A 248 10.28 -6.80 -17.08
CA GLY A 248 11.35 -6.23 -16.29
C GLY A 248 11.19 -4.73 -16.08
N LEU A 249 12.00 -4.16 -15.20
CA LEU A 249 12.10 -2.72 -15.00
C LEU A 249 13.36 -2.16 -15.67
N GLY A 250 13.20 -1.05 -16.38
CA GLY A 250 14.27 -0.24 -16.95
C GLY A 250 15.09 0.45 -15.87
N ASN A 251 16.35 0.78 -16.19
CA ASN A 251 17.15 1.69 -15.36
C ASN A 251 16.84 3.15 -15.69
N ASP A 252 16.50 3.42 -16.95
CA ASP A 252 16.21 4.73 -17.49
C ASP A 252 14.95 4.66 -18.36
N VAL A 253 14.33 5.81 -18.58
CA VAL A 253 13.29 5.97 -19.61
C VAL A 253 13.90 5.80 -21.01
N PRO A 254 13.07 5.55 -22.05
CA PRO A 254 13.55 5.32 -23.41
C PRO A 254 14.50 6.42 -23.90
N ALA A 255 15.58 6.01 -24.55
CA ALA A 255 16.52 6.93 -25.20
C ALA A 255 15.92 7.44 -26.53
N PRO A 256 16.43 8.57 -27.09
CA PRO A 256 15.96 9.10 -28.37
C PRO A 256 15.96 8.09 -29.53
N ASP A 257 16.88 7.14 -29.52
CA ASP A 257 17.08 6.11 -30.53
C ASP A 257 16.29 4.82 -30.27
N PHE A 258 15.55 4.72 -29.16
CA PHE A 258 14.66 3.59 -28.91
C PHE A 258 13.48 3.61 -29.89
N VAL A 259 13.48 2.65 -30.83
CA VAL A 259 12.43 2.52 -31.83
C VAL A 259 11.18 1.91 -31.19
N PHE A 260 10.07 2.65 -31.24
CA PHE A 260 8.78 2.16 -30.79
C PHE A 260 8.08 1.36 -31.89
N ASP A 261 7.94 0.05 -31.69
CA ASP A 261 7.23 -0.84 -32.59
C ASP A 261 6.51 -1.95 -31.81
N PRO A 262 5.23 -1.76 -31.44
CA PRO A 262 4.45 -2.78 -30.72
C PRO A 262 4.35 -4.13 -31.43
N SER A 263 4.63 -4.23 -32.74
CA SER A 263 4.63 -5.50 -33.47
C SER A 263 5.80 -6.40 -33.10
N LEU A 264 6.88 -5.84 -32.54
CA LEU A 264 8.05 -6.57 -32.03
C LEU A 264 7.85 -7.07 -30.59
N GLU A 265 6.61 -7.06 -30.10
CA GLU A 265 6.22 -7.46 -28.75
C GLU A 265 7.11 -6.79 -27.68
N ARG A 266 7.85 -7.58 -26.90
CA ARG A 266 8.60 -7.13 -25.72
C ARG A 266 9.74 -6.19 -26.06
N ASP A 267 10.34 -6.36 -27.23
CA ASP A 267 11.55 -5.64 -27.61
C ASP A 267 11.24 -4.29 -28.26
N GLY A 268 10.02 -4.10 -28.77
CA GLY A 268 9.58 -2.85 -29.38
C GLY A 268 8.76 -1.93 -28.46
N VAL A 269 8.60 -2.28 -27.18
CA VAL A 269 7.87 -1.47 -26.20
C VAL A 269 8.70 -1.19 -24.94
N PRO A 270 8.56 -0.01 -24.31
CA PRO A 270 9.42 0.40 -23.21
C PRO A 270 9.15 -0.40 -21.92
N LYS A 271 10.19 -0.54 -21.09
CA LYS A 271 10.06 -0.95 -19.68
C LYS A 271 9.85 0.30 -18.83
N LEU A 272 9.07 0.18 -17.76
CA LEU A 272 8.95 1.26 -16.77
C LEU A 272 10.20 1.34 -15.89
N THR A 273 10.51 2.52 -15.36
CA THR A 273 11.50 2.68 -14.28
C THR A 273 10.85 2.51 -12.90
N VAL A 274 11.66 2.41 -11.84
CA VAL A 274 11.12 2.35 -10.46
C VAL A 274 10.37 3.64 -10.12
N GLU A 275 10.87 4.78 -10.57
CA GLU A 275 10.28 6.11 -10.38
C GLU A 275 8.91 6.20 -11.04
N GLN A 276 8.76 5.68 -12.26
CA GLN A 276 7.46 5.63 -12.94
C GLN A 276 6.47 4.72 -12.20
N VAL A 277 6.95 3.60 -11.63
CA VAL A 277 6.11 2.74 -10.78
C VAL A 277 5.72 3.46 -9.48
N MET A 278 6.59 4.28 -8.90
CA MET A 278 6.26 5.11 -7.72
C MET A 278 5.13 6.10 -8.04
N THR A 279 5.22 6.78 -9.18
CA THR A 279 4.14 7.67 -9.66
C THR A 279 2.83 6.90 -9.81
N LEU A 280 2.85 5.70 -10.41
CA LEU A 280 1.66 4.88 -10.58
C LEU A 280 1.09 4.31 -9.26
N GLN A 281 1.91 4.23 -8.21
CA GLN A 281 1.49 3.86 -6.85
C GLN A 281 1.00 5.06 -6.03
N GLY A 282 1.04 6.27 -6.59
CA GLY A 282 0.61 7.49 -5.91
C GLY A 282 1.61 8.01 -4.88
N LEU A 283 2.85 7.51 -4.87
CA LEU A 283 3.89 8.06 -3.99
C LEU A 283 4.30 9.47 -4.48
N PRO A 284 4.62 10.40 -3.55
CA PRO A 284 5.12 11.71 -3.91
C PRO A 284 6.39 11.63 -4.79
N ALA A 285 6.56 12.59 -5.70
CA ALA A 285 7.70 12.63 -6.61
C ALA A 285 9.04 12.82 -5.89
N ASP A 286 9.03 13.44 -4.71
CA ASP A 286 10.15 13.64 -3.82
C ASP A 286 10.35 12.51 -2.80
N TRP A 287 9.48 11.48 -2.81
CA TRP A 287 9.60 10.35 -1.88
C TRP A 287 10.79 9.47 -2.23
N ILE A 288 11.76 9.34 -1.34
CA ILE A 288 13.01 8.64 -1.59
C ILE A 288 12.87 7.15 -1.24
N VAL A 289 13.34 6.26 -2.11
CA VAL A 289 13.35 4.81 -1.87
C VAL A 289 14.76 4.27 -2.00
N THR A 290 15.29 3.70 -0.92
CA THR A 290 16.69 3.27 -0.81
C THR A 290 16.92 1.83 -1.32
N GLY A 291 18.18 1.54 -1.68
CA GLY A 291 18.64 0.21 -2.10
C GLY A 291 18.87 0.08 -3.61
N GLY A 292 19.27 -1.11 -4.06
CA GLY A 292 19.38 -1.42 -5.49
C GLY A 292 18.01 -1.55 -6.16
N LYS A 293 17.96 -1.60 -7.50
CA LYS A 293 16.72 -1.61 -8.30
C LYS A 293 15.65 -2.59 -7.78
N THR A 294 16.04 -3.84 -7.50
CA THR A 294 15.11 -4.87 -7.02
C THR A 294 14.58 -4.55 -5.61
N ALA A 295 15.41 -4.04 -4.71
CA ALA A 295 15.00 -3.66 -3.35
C ALA A 295 14.07 -2.43 -3.36
N ARG A 296 14.37 -1.43 -4.21
CA ARG A 296 13.50 -0.27 -4.41
C ARG A 296 12.16 -0.67 -5.00
N TYR A 297 12.17 -1.47 -6.07
CA TYR A 297 10.94 -1.97 -6.69
C TYR A 297 10.06 -2.75 -5.71
N LYS A 298 10.68 -3.60 -4.85
CA LYS A 298 9.98 -4.36 -3.80
C LYS A 298 9.18 -3.46 -2.86
N GLN A 299 9.83 -2.44 -2.31
CA GLN A 299 9.22 -1.45 -1.43
C GLN A 299 8.02 -0.77 -2.12
N VAL A 300 8.20 -0.35 -3.37
CA VAL A 300 7.17 0.38 -4.12
C VAL A 300 5.99 -0.52 -4.49
N ALA A 301 6.22 -1.74 -4.98
CA ALA A 301 5.15 -2.65 -5.37
C ALA A 301 4.27 -3.09 -4.18
N GLN A 302 4.86 -3.14 -2.98
CA GLN A 302 4.16 -3.49 -1.75
C GLN A 302 3.46 -2.30 -1.09
N ALA A 303 3.83 -1.07 -1.43
CA ALA A 303 3.26 0.14 -0.85
C ALA A 303 1.73 0.20 -0.99
N PHE A 304 1.06 0.53 0.11
CA PHE A 304 -0.33 0.94 0.09
C PHE A 304 -0.43 2.41 -0.38
N PRO A 305 -1.32 2.75 -1.34
CA PRO A 305 -1.34 4.09 -1.89
C PRO A 305 -1.73 5.17 -0.85
N PRO A 306 -0.92 6.23 -0.69
CA PRO A 306 -1.18 7.28 0.30
C PRO A 306 -2.55 7.94 0.18
N GLN A 307 -3.07 8.10 -1.03
CA GLN A 307 -4.35 8.75 -1.29
C GLN A 307 -5.53 7.94 -0.73
N LEU A 308 -5.50 6.62 -0.91
CA LEU A 308 -6.54 5.74 -0.36
C LEU A 308 -6.42 5.66 1.17
N ALA A 309 -5.19 5.59 1.70
CA ALA A 309 -4.96 5.65 3.14
C ALA A 309 -5.47 6.98 3.74
N GLU A 310 -5.25 8.11 3.07
CA GLU A 310 -5.74 9.42 3.48
C GLU A 310 -7.29 9.48 3.46
N ALA A 311 -7.93 8.98 2.41
CA ALA A 311 -9.39 8.97 2.30
C ALA A 311 -10.05 8.17 3.44
N VAL A 312 -9.50 6.99 3.76
CA VAL A 312 -9.99 6.16 4.88
C VAL A 312 -9.64 6.80 6.22
N GLY A 313 -8.41 7.30 6.37
CA GLY A 313 -7.95 8.00 7.56
C GLY A 313 -8.83 9.19 7.92
N LYS A 314 -9.27 9.99 6.94
CA LYS A 314 -10.18 11.13 7.15
C LYS A 314 -11.52 10.72 7.74
N LYS A 315 -12.02 9.53 7.37
CA LYS A 315 -13.25 8.98 7.95
C LYS A 315 -13.05 8.49 9.37
N ILE A 316 -11.90 7.87 9.65
CA ILE A 316 -11.54 7.44 11.01
C ILE A 316 -11.37 8.65 11.92
N SER A 317 -10.56 9.65 11.53
CA SER A 317 -10.35 10.86 12.34
C SER A 317 -11.62 11.67 12.56
N ALA A 318 -12.50 11.77 11.55
CA ALA A 318 -13.80 12.41 11.70
C ALA A 318 -14.73 11.68 12.70
N ALA A 319 -14.67 10.34 12.75
CA ALA A 319 -15.40 9.55 13.73
C ALA A 319 -14.82 9.73 15.14
N LEU A 320 -13.49 9.65 15.30
CA LEU A 320 -12.79 9.87 16.57
C LEU A 320 -13.01 11.28 17.14
N ALA A 321 -13.13 12.31 16.29
CA ALA A 321 -13.40 13.68 16.74
C ALA A 321 -14.84 13.89 17.26
N ARG A 322 -15.76 12.97 16.96
CA ARG A 322 -17.17 13.02 17.39
C ARG A 322 -17.47 12.09 18.55
N GLY A 323 -16.73 11.00 18.67
CA GLY A 323 -16.87 10.06 19.78
C GLY A 323 -16.28 10.60 21.09
N PRO A 324 -16.59 9.94 22.22
CA PRO A 324 -16.08 10.31 23.53
C PRO A 324 -14.56 10.07 23.62
N ARG A 325 -13.87 10.94 24.37
CA ARG A 325 -12.45 10.78 24.70
C ARG A 325 -12.25 9.92 25.94
#